data_AF-A0A2E1M4G2-F1
#
_entry.id   AF-A0A2E1M4G2-F1
#
_cell.length_a   1.000
_cell.length_b   1.000
_cell.length_c   1.000
_cell.angle_alpha   90.00
_cell.angle_beta   90.00
_cell.angle_gamma   90.00
#
_symmetry.space_group_name_H-M   'P 1'
#
loop_
_entity.id
_entity.type
_entity.pdbx_description
1 polymer ?
#
loop_
_entity_poly.entity_id
_entity_poly.type
_entity_poly.pdbx_seq_one_letter_code
_entity_poly.pdbx_strand_id
1 'polypeptide(L)'
;MSVLGFRLANVVLFLAATWLAADVVTEVAASILIPPSTPAYVKTTSVAPSAQPWSQRQAILDRNLFGAQVIADEVVDEIEPDEELQETRLPLKLLGTVASTDQIVASAAIENSRKRTHEVVKVGDRLADFTDVVVFRIDRGRVVLQNGASREELTMNEDLMAKAPSVNRAKPTPRPSRRAANKRSKGKKSAKDRLKDLAEQSGVTGAAALFSQARVLPKYKDGQMVGIEISQIEADSFYEQVGLSEGDMLTNINGITIDTPAASQKLLEAFTNQAPIVAEVTGPGGSPRTINISPETIQKFMTEAN
;
A
#
# COMPACT_ATOMS: atom_id res chain seq x y z
N MET A 1 -54.63 81.48 -0.20
CA MET A 1 -53.63 80.43 0.10
C MET A 1 -52.41 80.67 -0.76
N SER A 2 -51.22 80.78 -0.15
CA SER A 2 -50.00 81.18 -0.85
C SER A 2 -49.43 80.03 -1.69
N VAL A 3 -49.06 80.31 -2.94
CA VAL A 3 -48.41 79.36 -3.87
C VAL A 3 -47.16 78.71 -3.25
N LEU A 4 -46.53 79.41 -2.29
CA LEU A 4 -45.38 78.93 -1.52
C LEU A 4 -45.74 77.74 -0.60
N GLY A 5 -46.91 77.75 0.04
CA GLY A 5 -47.34 76.66 0.92
C GLY A 5 -47.59 75.36 0.16
N PHE A 6 -48.17 75.43 -1.03
CA PHE A 6 -48.39 74.26 -1.89
C PHE A 6 -47.08 73.66 -2.40
N ARG A 7 -46.10 74.51 -2.76
CA ARG A 7 -44.76 74.06 -3.16
C ARG A 7 -44.02 73.37 -2.01
N LEU A 8 -44.13 73.91 -0.79
CA LEU A 8 -43.49 73.32 0.39
C LEU A 8 -44.12 71.97 0.76
N ALA A 9 -45.45 71.86 0.69
CA ALA A 9 -46.17 70.60 0.88
C ALA A 9 -45.76 69.53 -0.14
N ASN A 10 -45.62 69.90 -1.41
CA ASN A 10 -45.18 68.97 -2.46
C ASN A 10 -43.74 68.50 -2.27
N VAL A 11 -42.83 69.37 -1.81
CA VAL A 11 -41.44 69.00 -1.50
C VAL A 11 -41.40 68.02 -0.33
N VAL A 12 -42.19 68.26 0.72
CA VAL A 12 -42.28 67.33 1.87
C VAL A 12 -42.85 65.98 1.44
N LEU A 13 -43.92 65.97 0.63
CA LEU A 13 -44.53 64.73 0.14
C LEU A 13 -43.57 63.96 -0.76
N PHE A 14 -42.82 64.65 -1.63
CA PHE A 14 -41.82 64.04 -2.48
C PHE A 14 -40.70 63.39 -1.66
N LEU A 15 -40.17 64.09 -0.65
CA LEU A 15 -39.14 63.54 0.24
C LEU A 15 -39.65 62.34 1.06
N ALA A 16 -40.90 62.38 1.53
CA ALA A 16 -41.50 61.26 2.23
C ALA A 16 -41.69 60.04 1.30
N ALA A 17 -42.11 60.27 0.06
CA ALA A 17 -42.30 59.22 -0.93
C ALA A 17 -40.97 58.57 -1.34
N THR A 18 -39.90 59.36 -1.53
CA THR A 18 -38.58 58.80 -1.86
C THR A 18 -37.98 58.04 -0.69
N TRP A 19 -38.19 58.50 0.54
CA TRP A 19 -37.73 57.80 1.75
C TRP A 19 -38.41 56.44 1.91
N LEU A 20 -39.74 56.38 1.76
CA LEU A 20 -40.49 55.12 1.82
C LEU A 20 -40.10 54.16 0.69
N ALA A 21 -39.91 54.68 -0.53
CA ALA A 21 -39.47 53.85 -1.65
C ALA A 21 -38.06 53.26 -1.41
N ALA A 22 -37.14 54.04 -0.85
CA ALA A 22 -35.80 53.56 -0.52
C ALA A 22 -35.83 52.47 0.56
N ASP A 23 -36.67 52.62 1.58
CA ASP A 23 -36.80 51.65 2.67
C ASP A 23 -37.31 50.29 2.15
N VAL A 24 -38.38 50.29 1.36
CA VAL A 24 -38.95 49.08 0.75
C VAL A 24 -37.95 48.41 -0.19
N VAL A 25 -37.26 49.19 -1.03
CA VAL A 25 -36.24 48.62 -1.94
C VAL A 25 -35.09 48.01 -1.15
N THR A 26 -34.68 48.64 -0.05
CA THR A 26 -33.59 48.13 0.80
C THR A 26 -33.98 46.83 1.49
N GLU A 27 -35.21 46.71 1.98
CA GLU A 27 -35.71 45.50 2.65
C GLU A 27 -35.87 44.33 1.66
N VAL A 28 -36.43 44.59 0.48
CA VAL A 28 -36.55 43.57 -0.58
C VAL A 28 -35.18 43.14 -1.08
N ALA A 29 -34.27 44.09 -1.33
CA ALA A 29 -32.89 43.77 -1.73
C ALA A 29 -32.17 42.96 -0.63
N ALA A 30 -32.35 43.31 0.64
CA ALA A 30 -31.78 42.56 1.76
C ALA A 30 -32.29 41.12 1.79
N SER A 31 -33.59 40.88 1.54
CA SER A 31 -34.15 39.52 1.51
C SER A 31 -33.62 38.64 0.37
N ILE A 32 -33.21 39.24 -0.75
CA ILE A 32 -32.69 38.51 -1.92
C ILE A 32 -31.17 38.30 -1.79
N LEU A 33 -30.43 39.29 -1.30
CA LEU A 33 -28.97 39.28 -1.27
C LEU A 33 -28.39 38.67 0.01
N ILE A 34 -29.09 38.75 1.14
CA ILE A 34 -28.60 38.21 2.41
C ILE A 34 -29.12 36.77 2.54
N PRO A 35 -28.27 35.74 2.36
CA PRO A 35 -28.70 34.37 2.63
C PRO A 35 -29.17 34.26 4.08
N PRO A 36 -30.21 33.46 4.38
CA PRO A 36 -30.66 33.26 5.75
C PRO A 36 -29.45 32.89 6.60
N SER A 37 -29.31 33.52 7.77
CA SER A 37 -28.22 33.24 8.69
C SER A 37 -28.24 31.76 9.00
N THR A 38 -27.34 31.01 8.37
CA THR A 38 -27.14 29.62 8.72
C THR A 38 -26.69 29.64 10.17
N PRO A 39 -27.38 28.93 11.09
CA PRO A 39 -26.94 28.87 12.47
C PRO A 39 -25.47 28.48 12.44
N ALA A 40 -24.63 29.31 13.07
CA ALA A 40 -23.20 29.06 13.15
C ALA A 40 -23.04 27.60 13.55
N TYR A 41 -22.32 26.82 12.73
CA TYR A 41 -22.06 25.41 12.98
C TYR A 41 -21.63 25.29 14.44
N VAL A 42 -22.54 24.84 15.29
CA VAL A 42 -22.24 24.54 16.68
C VAL A 42 -21.23 23.43 16.53
N LYS A 43 -19.97 23.77 16.81
CA LYS A 43 -18.90 22.80 16.84
C LYS A 43 -19.27 21.86 17.96
N THR A 44 -20.00 20.79 17.63
CA THR A 44 -20.32 19.72 18.55
C THR A 44 -18.96 19.31 19.07
N THR A 45 -18.72 19.54 20.36
CA THR A 45 -17.55 19.00 21.02
C THR A 45 -17.66 17.50 20.77
N SER A 46 -16.83 16.99 19.85
CA SER A 46 -16.72 15.57 19.59
C SER A 46 -16.44 14.96 20.95
N VAL A 47 -17.45 14.33 21.55
CA VAL A 47 -17.25 13.48 22.71
C VAL A 47 -16.15 12.53 22.25
N ALA A 48 -14.99 12.57 22.92
CA ALA A 48 -13.93 11.64 22.60
C ALA A 48 -14.58 10.25 22.62
N PRO A 49 -14.48 9.46 21.53
CA PRO A 49 -15.20 8.20 21.44
C PRO A 49 -14.87 7.42 22.71
N SER A 50 -15.90 7.12 23.50
CA SER A 50 -15.72 6.25 24.66
C SER A 50 -15.07 4.99 24.13
N ALA A 51 -13.95 4.60 24.74
CA ALA A 51 -13.17 3.48 24.26
C ALA A 51 -14.09 2.27 24.23
N GLN A 52 -14.52 1.86 23.02
CA GLN A 52 -15.49 0.78 22.89
C GLN A 52 -14.93 -0.47 23.56
N PRO A 53 -15.79 -1.30 24.19
CA PRO A 53 -15.35 -2.54 24.80
C PRO A 53 -14.54 -3.38 23.82
N TRP A 54 -13.53 -4.09 24.32
CA TRP A 54 -12.67 -4.93 23.48
C TRP A 54 -13.46 -5.94 22.64
N SER A 55 -14.58 -6.44 23.16
CA SER A 55 -15.49 -7.35 22.47
C SER A 55 -16.02 -6.82 21.13
N GLN A 56 -16.23 -5.51 20.98
CA GLN A 56 -16.66 -4.93 19.69
C GLN A 56 -15.54 -4.88 18.65
N ARG A 57 -14.27 -4.97 19.08
CA ARG A 57 -13.11 -5.01 18.18
C ARG A 57 -12.78 -6.42 17.70
N GLN A 58 -13.37 -7.45 18.32
CA GLN A 58 -13.19 -8.84 17.94
C GLN A 58 -13.60 -9.07 16.48
N ALA A 59 -14.70 -8.46 16.04
CA ALA A 59 -15.15 -8.53 14.64
C ALA A 59 -14.13 -7.98 13.63
N ILE A 60 -13.22 -7.09 14.04
CA ILE A 60 -12.13 -6.58 13.17
C ILE A 60 -11.05 -7.65 13.01
N LEU A 61 -10.74 -8.37 14.10
CA LEU A 61 -9.79 -9.48 14.10
C LEU A 61 -10.35 -10.70 13.35
N ASP A 62 -11.62 -11.05 13.61
CA ASP A 62 -12.30 -12.20 12.97
C ASP A 62 -12.42 -12.03 11.45
N ARG A 63 -12.64 -10.78 10.99
CA ARG A 63 -12.68 -10.46 9.56
C ARG A 63 -11.33 -10.53 8.88
N ASN A 64 -10.25 -10.60 9.65
CA ASN A 64 -8.87 -10.65 9.20
C ASN A 64 -8.63 -9.79 7.95
N LEU A 65 -9.03 -8.50 8.01
CA LEU A 65 -9.09 -7.61 6.83
C LEU A 65 -7.75 -7.42 6.12
N PHE A 66 -6.66 -7.81 6.77
CA PHE A 66 -5.28 -7.69 6.29
C PHE A 66 -4.58 -9.04 6.13
N GLY A 67 -5.27 -10.17 6.36
CA GLY A 67 -4.66 -11.49 6.29
C GLY A 67 -3.53 -11.70 7.29
N ALA A 68 -3.51 -10.95 8.40
CA ALA A 68 -2.50 -11.07 9.43
C ALA A 68 -2.59 -12.46 10.08
N GLN A 69 -1.54 -13.25 9.91
CA GLN A 69 -1.31 -14.45 10.71
C GLN A 69 -0.48 -14.01 11.90
N VAL A 70 -1.07 -14.06 13.09
CA VAL A 70 -0.29 -13.98 14.32
C VAL A 70 0.38 -15.35 14.42
N ILE A 71 1.65 -15.42 14.02
CA ILE A 71 2.52 -16.48 14.51
C ILE A 71 2.46 -16.27 16.02
N ALA A 72 1.75 -17.16 16.73
CA ALA A 72 1.82 -17.17 18.18
C ALA A 72 3.29 -17.13 18.52
N ASP A 73 3.72 -16.26 19.44
CA ASP A 73 5.10 -16.22 19.91
C ASP A 73 5.44 -17.64 20.39
N GLU A 74 5.95 -18.45 19.45
CA GLU A 74 6.70 -19.64 19.74
C GLU A 74 7.84 -19.09 20.54
N VAL A 75 7.80 -19.45 21.83
CA VAL A 75 8.82 -19.13 22.81
C VAL A 75 10.14 -19.21 22.06
N VAL A 76 10.80 -18.06 21.95
CA VAL A 76 12.13 -17.97 21.33
C VAL A 76 12.97 -18.94 22.12
N ASP A 77 13.09 -20.16 21.59
CA ASP A 77 13.99 -21.16 22.11
C ASP A 77 15.36 -20.52 21.99
N GLU A 78 15.91 -20.27 23.17
CA GLU A 78 17.32 -20.19 23.49
C GLU A 78 18.18 -19.70 22.33
N ILE A 79 18.44 -18.38 22.32
CA ILE A 79 19.52 -17.77 21.55
C ILE A 79 20.75 -18.68 21.73
N GLU A 80 21.13 -19.41 20.68
CA GLU A 80 22.39 -20.17 20.69
C GLU A 80 23.46 -19.24 21.24
N PRO A 81 24.26 -19.68 22.23
CA PRO A 81 25.19 -18.81 22.93
C PRO A 81 26.00 -18.04 21.89
N ASP A 82 25.98 -16.71 22.00
CA ASP A 82 26.72 -15.82 21.12
C ASP A 82 28.17 -16.32 21.08
N GLU A 83 28.57 -16.94 19.96
CA GLU A 83 29.96 -17.16 19.67
C GLU A 83 30.64 -15.78 19.82
N GLU A 84 31.78 -15.69 20.52
CA GLU A 84 32.53 -14.44 20.63
C GLU A 84 33.06 -14.05 19.23
N LEU A 85 32.20 -13.37 18.47
CA LEU A 85 32.49 -12.89 17.13
C LEU A 85 33.26 -11.57 17.24
N GLN A 86 34.26 -11.39 16.39
CA GLN A 86 35.02 -10.15 16.34
C GLN A 86 34.23 -9.11 15.54
N GLU A 87 34.20 -7.85 15.98
CA GLU A 87 33.63 -6.78 15.17
C GLU A 87 34.35 -6.66 13.82
N THR A 88 33.59 -6.45 12.75
CA THR A 88 34.18 -6.32 11.41
C THR A 88 35.02 -5.06 11.30
N ARG A 89 36.18 -5.20 10.67
CA ARG A 89 37.08 -4.07 10.33
C ARG A 89 36.86 -3.56 8.91
N LEU A 90 35.93 -4.18 8.19
CA LEU A 90 35.57 -3.75 6.84
C LEU A 90 34.88 -2.38 6.90
N PRO A 91 35.11 -1.49 5.93
CA PRO A 91 34.47 -0.17 5.88
C PRO A 91 33.03 -0.29 5.38
N LEU A 92 32.23 -1.07 6.08
CA LEU A 92 30.82 -1.35 5.80
C LEU A 92 29.94 -0.71 6.85
N LYS A 93 28.73 -0.32 6.47
CA LYS A 93 27.69 0.14 7.38
C LYS A 93 26.42 -0.65 7.14
N LEU A 94 25.85 -1.22 8.19
CA LEU A 94 24.56 -1.86 8.12
C LEU A 94 23.45 -0.80 8.17
N LEU A 95 22.68 -0.69 7.09
CA LEU A 95 21.58 0.25 6.95
C LEU A 95 20.27 -0.32 7.51
N GLY A 96 20.12 -1.64 7.48
CA GLY A 96 18.96 -2.33 8.04
C GLY A 96 18.94 -3.81 7.71
N THR A 97 18.14 -4.55 8.47
CA THR A 97 17.94 -5.99 8.34
C THR A 97 16.46 -6.33 8.30
N VAL A 98 16.06 -7.20 7.38
CA VAL A 98 14.82 -7.97 7.48
C VAL A 98 15.21 -9.32 8.08
N ALA A 99 15.09 -9.42 9.40
CA ALA A 99 15.39 -10.64 10.14
C ALA A 99 14.16 -11.55 10.18
N SER A 100 14.40 -12.86 10.02
CA SER A 100 13.40 -13.91 10.05
C SER A 100 14.05 -15.16 10.66
N THR A 101 13.28 -16.00 11.35
CA THR A 101 13.75 -17.31 11.82
C THR A 101 14.18 -18.20 10.64
N ASP A 102 13.50 -18.05 9.50
CA ASP A 102 13.96 -18.64 8.24
C ASP A 102 15.01 -17.73 7.58
N GLN A 103 16.26 -18.19 7.62
CA GLN A 103 17.41 -17.46 7.12
C GLN A 103 17.41 -17.29 5.59
N ILE A 104 16.63 -18.09 4.85
CA ILE A 104 16.52 -18.02 3.38
C ILE A 104 15.82 -16.73 2.95
N VAL A 105 14.85 -16.27 3.73
CA VAL A 105 14.10 -15.03 3.46
C VAL A 105 14.72 -13.80 4.10
N ALA A 106 15.70 -13.99 4.98
CA ALA A 106 16.40 -12.89 5.64
C ALA A 106 17.26 -12.10 4.63
N SER A 107 17.27 -10.78 4.78
CA SER A 107 18.05 -9.88 3.93
C SER A 107 18.60 -8.69 4.70
N ALA A 108 19.72 -8.15 4.24
CA ALA A 108 20.37 -7.00 4.84
C ALA A 108 20.71 -5.97 3.77
N ALA A 109 20.54 -4.69 4.09
CA ALA A 109 20.99 -3.57 3.28
C ALA A 109 22.31 -3.05 3.86
N ILE A 110 23.38 -3.12 3.07
CA ILE A 110 24.75 -2.77 3.48
C ILE A 110 25.26 -1.64 2.58
N GLU A 111 25.92 -0.65 3.18
CA GLU A 111 26.63 0.41 2.48
C GLU A 111 28.15 0.20 2.58
N ASN A 112 28.86 0.26 1.46
CA ASN A 112 30.30 0.42 1.46
C ASN A 112 30.68 1.88 1.69
N SER A 113 31.24 2.20 2.86
CA SER A 113 31.59 3.57 3.25
C SER A 113 32.68 4.21 2.38
N ARG A 114 33.51 3.42 1.68
CA ARG A 114 34.54 3.96 0.77
C ARG A 114 33.96 4.45 -0.54
N LYS A 115 33.06 3.66 -1.14
CA LYS A 115 32.47 3.97 -2.46
C LYS A 115 31.08 4.60 -2.39
N ARG A 116 30.45 4.61 -1.21
CA ARG A 116 29.04 4.98 -0.98
C ARG A 116 28.08 4.23 -1.90
N THR A 117 28.38 2.95 -2.12
CA THR A 117 27.54 2.01 -2.86
C THR A 117 26.69 1.24 -1.87
N HIS A 118 25.42 1.01 -2.21
CA HIS A 118 24.49 0.25 -1.39
C HIS A 118 24.18 -1.07 -2.09
N GLU A 119 24.17 -2.15 -1.33
CA GLU A 119 23.79 -3.48 -1.81
C GLU A 119 22.80 -4.12 -0.85
N VAL A 120 21.92 -4.95 -1.38
CA VAL A 120 21.01 -5.80 -0.60
C VAL A 120 21.49 -7.22 -0.77
N VAL A 121 21.75 -7.88 0.35
CA VAL A 121 22.36 -9.21 0.39
C VAL A 121 21.48 -10.18 1.17
N LYS A 122 21.56 -11.45 0.78
CA LYS A 122 20.98 -12.60 1.46
C LYS A 122 22.07 -13.48 2.02
N VAL A 123 21.68 -14.47 2.82
CA VAL A 123 22.63 -15.47 3.31
C VAL A 123 23.19 -16.31 2.18
N GLY A 124 24.51 -16.48 2.18
CA GLY A 124 25.28 -17.13 1.12
C GLY A 124 25.80 -16.16 0.05
N ASP A 125 25.32 -14.92 0.00
CA ASP A 125 25.80 -13.94 -0.97
C ASP A 125 27.23 -13.47 -0.64
N ARG A 126 27.99 -13.18 -1.69
CA ARG A 126 29.31 -12.51 -1.58
C ARG A 126 29.12 -11.01 -1.70
N LEU A 127 29.84 -10.24 -0.89
CA LEU A 127 29.81 -8.79 -0.97
C LEU A 127 30.49 -8.32 -2.28
N ALA A 128 29.84 -7.42 -3.02
CA ALA A 128 30.29 -7.07 -4.37
C ALA A 128 31.70 -6.46 -4.40
N ASP A 129 32.04 -5.67 -3.38
CA ASP A 129 33.35 -5.03 -3.23
C ASP A 129 34.37 -5.85 -2.40
N PHE A 130 33.92 -6.95 -1.78
CA PHE A 130 34.73 -7.84 -0.93
C PHE A 130 34.41 -9.30 -1.26
N THR A 131 34.94 -9.80 -2.38
CA THR A 131 34.60 -11.12 -2.94
C THR A 131 34.96 -12.32 -2.03
N ASP A 132 35.88 -12.13 -1.09
CA ASP A 132 36.30 -13.15 -0.12
C ASP A 132 35.38 -13.20 1.12
N VAL A 133 34.40 -12.29 1.19
CA VAL A 133 33.48 -12.15 2.32
C VAL A 133 32.10 -12.64 1.92
N VAL A 134 31.60 -13.62 2.66
CA VAL A 134 30.29 -14.25 2.45
C VAL A 134 29.37 -13.92 3.62
N VAL A 135 28.10 -13.65 3.35
CA VAL A 135 27.09 -13.47 4.40
C VAL A 135 26.75 -14.83 5.01
N PHE A 136 27.08 -15.03 6.28
CA PHE A 136 26.86 -16.29 6.99
C PHE A 136 25.49 -16.34 7.66
N ARG A 137 25.10 -15.26 8.37
CA ARG A 137 23.83 -15.16 9.08
C ARG A 137 23.37 -13.70 9.14
N ILE A 138 22.07 -13.47 9.10
CA ILE A 138 21.45 -12.14 9.24
C ILE A 138 20.45 -12.22 10.38
N ASP A 139 20.77 -11.55 11.48
CA ASP A 139 19.89 -11.44 12.63
C ASP A 139 19.33 -10.01 12.71
N ARG A 140 18.52 -9.74 13.74
CA ARG A 140 17.92 -8.42 13.94
C ARG A 140 18.99 -7.40 14.33
N GLY A 141 19.30 -6.47 13.42
CA GLY A 141 20.24 -5.38 13.66
C GLY A 141 21.72 -5.78 13.62
N ARG A 142 22.03 -7.04 13.24
CA ARG A 142 23.40 -7.53 13.06
C ARG A 142 23.49 -8.49 11.88
N VAL A 143 24.65 -8.53 11.23
CA VAL A 143 24.97 -9.47 10.16
C VAL A 143 26.29 -10.15 10.49
N VAL A 144 26.32 -11.48 10.46
CA VAL A 144 27.54 -12.27 10.60
C VAL A 144 28.12 -12.51 9.21
N LEU A 145 29.35 -12.08 9.03
CA LEU A 145 30.13 -12.21 7.80
C LEU A 145 31.22 -13.27 7.99
N GLN A 146 31.40 -14.13 7.01
CA GLN A 146 32.51 -15.07 6.93
C GLN A 146 33.60 -14.47 6.03
N ASN A 147 34.71 -14.04 6.63
CA ASN A 147 35.87 -13.51 5.93
C ASN A 147 37.01 -14.56 5.98
N GLY A 148 37.05 -15.43 4.97
CA GLY A 148 37.96 -16.58 4.98
C GLY A 148 37.67 -17.54 6.15
N ALA A 149 38.61 -17.69 7.09
CA ALA A 149 38.45 -18.55 8.26
C ALA A 149 37.83 -17.83 9.48
N SER A 150 37.74 -16.50 9.45
CA SER A 150 37.24 -15.70 10.57
C SER A 150 35.77 -15.33 10.36
N ARG A 151 34.98 -15.40 11.43
CA ARG A 151 33.63 -14.83 11.47
C ARG A 151 33.69 -13.44 12.10
N GLU A 152 33.09 -12.49 11.42
CA GLU A 152 33.05 -11.09 11.82
C GLU A 152 31.60 -10.62 11.97
N GLU A 153 31.34 -9.75 12.95
CA GLU A 153 30.02 -9.16 13.16
C GLU A 153 29.96 -7.74 12.62
N LEU A 154 28.94 -7.46 11.79
CA LEU A 154 28.58 -6.12 11.36
C LEU A 154 27.27 -5.71 12.06
N THR A 155 27.39 -4.83 13.05
CA THR A 155 26.24 -4.29 13.81
C THR A 155 25.71 -3.00 13.19
N MET A 156 24.42 -2.75 13.40
CA MET A 156 23.75 -1.52 12.96
C MET A 156 24.07 -0.38 13.94
N ASN A 157 24.54 0.76 13.43
CA ASN A 157 24.82 1.92 14.28
C ASN A 157 23.57 2.36 15.07
N GLU A 158 23.76 2.64 16.36
CA GLU A 158 22.70 2.97 17.31
C GLU A 158 21.85 4.20 16.90
N ASP A 159 22.45 5.15 16.18
CA ASP A 159 21.76 6.34 15.63
C ASP A 159 20.63 5.99 14.65
N LEU A 160 20.75 4.84 13.96
CA LEU A 160 19.73 4.33 13.05
C LEU A 160 18.69 3.46 13.79
N MET A 161 19.07 2.79 14.88
CA MET A 161 18.15 2.01 15.73
C MET A 161 17.24 2.91 16.59
N ALA A 162 17.72 4.07 17.05
CA ALA A 162 16.95 5.02 17.86
C ALA A 162 15.73 5.63 17.13
N LYS A 163 15.64 5.44 15.80
CA LYS A 163 14.55 5.92 14.95
C LYS A 163 13.51 4.86 14.59
N ALA A 164 13.75 3.60 14.94
CA ALA A 164 12.70 2.58 14.90
C ALA A 164 11.69 2.90 16.01
N PRO A 165 10.37 2.86 15.76
CA PRO A 165 9.39 3.01 16.82
C PRO A 165 9.58 1.83 17.78
N SER A 166 10.30 2.08 18.87
CA SER A 166 10.21 1.27 20.08
C SER A 166 8.72 1.13 20.38
N VAL A 167 8.21 -0.10 20.35
CA VAL A 167 6.89 -0.42 20.90
C VAL A 167 7.03 -0.41 22.43
N ASN A 168 7.44 0.73 22.97
CA ASN A 168 7.24 1.03 24.37
C ASN A 168 5.75 1.29 24.53
N ARG A 169 5.09 0.40 25.26
CA ARG A 169 3.73 0.55 25.76
C ARG A 169 3.68 1.77 26.70
N ALA A 170 3.68 2.95 26.12
CA ALA A 170 3.65 4.20 26.85
C ALA A 170 2.22 4.45 27.35
N LYS A 171 2.10 4.59 28.67
CA LYS A 171 0.90 5.07 29.36
C LYS A 171 0.54 6.46 28.81
N PRO A 172 -0.73 6.72 28.46
CA PRO A 172 -1.07 7.95 27.74
C PRO A 172 -1.00 9.16 28.69
N THR A 173 -0.12 10.10 28.37
CA THR A 173 -0.20 11.47 28.87
C THR A 173 -0.77 12.39 27.79
N PRO A 174 -1.60 13.38 28.15
CA PRO A 174 -2.27 14.23 27.15
C PRO A 174 -1.28 15.26 26.61
N ARG A 175 -1.01 15.21 25.31
CA ARG A 175 -0.17 16.19 24.60
C ARG A 175 -1.05 17.27 23.96
N PRO A 176 -0.70 18.57 24.02
CA PRO A 176 -1.53 19.63 23.47
C PRO A 176 -1.55 19.61 21.94
N SER A 177 -2.75 19.85 21.40
CA SER A 177 -3.07 19.91 19.97
C SER A 177 -2.28 21.02 19.26
N ARG A 178 -1.34 20.62 18.40
CA ARG A 178 -0.72 21.52 17.42
C ARG A 178 -1.54 21.46 16.13
N ARG A 179 -2.19 22.58 15.80
CA ARG A 179 -2.93 22.81 14.54
C ARG A 179 -2.10 22.35 13.34
N ALA A 180 -2.50 21.25 12.70
CA ALA A 180 -2.05 20.90 11.37
C ALA A 180 -2.83 21.74 10.36
N ALA A 181 -2.11 22.57 9.62
CA ALA A 181 -2.66 23.28 8.48
C ALA A 181 -3.09 22.26 7.42
N ASN A 182 -4.39 22.25 7.13
CA ASN A 182 -5.03 21.36 6.19
C ASN A 182 -4.65 21.78 4.75
N LYS A 183 -3.54 21.27 4.21
CA LYS A 183 -3.33 21.32 2.75
C LYS A 183 -4.26 20.28 2.13
N ARG A 184 -5.38 20.79 1.61
CA ARG A 184 -6.32 20.06 0.75
C ARG A 184 -5.54 19.45 -0.42
N SER A 185 -5.22 18.16 -0.35
CA SER A 185 -4.80 17.39 -1.51
C SER A 185 -5.99 17.29 -2.46
N LYS A 186 -5.91 17.99 -3.60
CA LYS A 186 -6.83 17.77 -4.71
C LYS A 186 -6.78 16.29 -5.12
N GLY A 187 -7.95 15.68 -5.31
CA GLY A 187 -8.17 14.45 -6.08
C GLY A 187 -7.41 13.21 -5.59
N LYS A 188 -8.01 12.41 -4.69
CA LYS A 188 -7.59 11.02 -4.54
C LYS A 188 -8.07 10.24 -5.77
N LYS A 189 -7.19 10.09 -6.77
CA LYS A 189 -7.29 9.02 -7.76
C LYS A 189 -7.37 7.68 -7.02
N SER A 190 -8.36 6.86 -7.34
CA SER A 190 -8.52 5.51 -6.78
C SER A 190 -7.32 4.64 -7.17
N ALA A 191 -7.13 3.50 -6.49
CA ALA A 191 -6.08 2.55 -6.86
C ALA A 191 -6.21 2.10 -8.34
N LYS A 192 -7.45 2.01 -8.84
CA LYS A 192 -7.76 1.69 -10.24
C LYS A 192 -7.29 2.80 -11.19
N ASP A 193 -7.49 4.07 -10.83
CA ASP A 193 -7.02 5.21 -11.63
C ASP A 193 -5.50 5.32 -11.67
N ARG A 194 -4.82 4.95 -10.57
CA ARG A 194 -3.36 4.92 -10.51
C ARG A 194 -2.77 3.78 -11.35
N LEU A 195 -3.41 2.62 -11.34
CA LEU A 195 -3.00 1.48 -12.16
C LEU A 195 -3.21 1.79 -13.65
N LYS A 196 -4.30 2.47 -13.99
CA LYS A 196 -4.58 2.96 -15.35
C LYS A 196 -3.55 3.99 -15.81
N ASP A 197 -3.21 4.98 -14.98
CA ASP A 197 -2.16 5.96 -15.28
C ASP A 197 -0.78 5.30 -15.52
N LEU A 198 -0.43 4.27 -14.72
CA LEU A 198 0.82 3.52 -14.91
C LEU A 198 0.81 2.69 -16.20
N ALA A 199 -0.33 2.09 -16.55
CA ALA A 199 -0.51 1.32 -17.78
C ALA A 199 -0.39 2.21 -19.03
N GLU A 200 -1.00 3.40 -18.99
CA GLU A 200 -0.94 4.42 -20.04
C GLU A 200 0.48 4.97 -20.22
N GLN A 201 1.24 5.17 -19.14
CA GLN A 201 2.64 5.64 -19.21
C GLN A 201 3.62 4.57 -19.70
N SER A 202 3.31 3.29 -19.52
CA SER A 202 4.23 2.19 -19.86
C SER A 202 4.02 1.65 -21.28
N GLY A 203 2.97 2.08 -21.99
CA GLY A 203 2.56 1.49 -23.27
C GLY A 203 2.00 0.06 -23.12
N VAL A 204 1.58 -0.33 -21.90
CA VAL A 204 1.11 -1.67 -21.53
C VAL A 204 -0.39 -1.61 -21.20
N THR A 205 -1.16 -0.86 -21.97
CA THR A 205 -2.61 -0.71 -21.75
C THR A 205 -3.34 -2.06 -21.81
N GLY A 206 -2.96 -2.93 -22.74
CA GLY A 206 -3.53 -4.27 -22.87
C GLY A 206 -3.26 -5.18 -21.67
N ALA A 207 -2.00 -5.33 -21.22
CA ALA A 207 -1.70 -6.29 -20.16
C ALA A 207 -2.26 -5.87 -18.79
N ALA A 208 -2.20 -4.57 -18.46
CA ALA A 208 -2.77 -4.08 -17.21
C ALA A 208 -4.30 -4.29 -17.13
N ALA A 209 -4.99 -4.16 -18.26
CA ALA A 209 -6.41 -4.46 -18.34
C ALA A 209 -6.70 -5.94 -18.09
N LEU A 210 -5.90 -6.85 -18.65
CA LEU A 210 -6.02 -8.29 -18.37
C LEU A 210 -5.84 -8.60 -16.88
N PHE A 211 -4.81 -8.04 -16.22
CA PHE A 211 -4.60 -8.24 -14.78
C PHE A 211 -5.68 -7.62 -13.90
N SER A 212 -6.53 -6.74 -14.44
CA SER A 212 -7.63 -6.13 -13.68
C SER A 212 -8.92 -6.95 -13.70
N GLN A 213 -9.02 -7.93 -14.61
CA GLN A 213 -10.23 -8.75 -14.82
C GLN A 213 -10.37 -9.92 -13.84
N ALA A 214 -9.34 -10.20 -13.02
CA ALA A 214 -9.42 -11.17 -11.93
C ALA A 214 -8.46 -10.81 -10.81
N ARG A 215 -8.73 -11.35 -9.62
CA ARG A 215 -7.85 -11.24 -8.46
C ARG A 215 -6.90 -12.42 -8.39
N VAL A 216 -5.62 -12.10 -8.41
CA VAL A 216 -4.51 -13.07 -8.42
C VAL A 216 -3.78 -12.98 -7.07
N LEU A 217 -3.81 -14.04 -6.27
CA LEU A 217 -3.20 -14.07 -4.94
C LEU A 217 -2.30 -15.31 -4.75
N PRO A 218 -1.14 -15.18 -4.09
CA PRO A 218 -0.35 -16.34 -3.72
C PRO A 218 -1.11 -17.20 -2.69
N LYS A 219 -1.09 -18.51 -2.88
CA LYS A 219 -1.66 -19.48 -1.95
C LYS A 219 -0.56 -20.17 -1.16
N TYR A 220 -0.70 -20.21 0.16
CA TYR A 220 0.23 -20.87 1.06
C TYR A 220 -0.43 -22.07 1.72
N LYS A 221 0.33 -23.15 1.87
CA LYS A 221 -0.01 -24.32 2.67
C LYS A 221 1.22 -24.66 3.52
N ASP A 222 1.02 -24.81 4.83
CA ASP A 222 2.09 -25.14 5.78
C ASP A 222 3.30 -24.18 5.69
N GLY A 223 3.03 -22.89 5.46
CA GLY A 223 4.06 -21.85 5.32
C GLY A 223 4.76 -21.78 3.96
N GLN A 224 4.54 -22.76 3.08
CA GLN A 224 5.11 -22.80 1.72
C GLN A 224 4.10 -22.34 0.69
N MET A 225 4.53 -21.54 -0.29
CA MET A 225 3.66 -21.16 -1.40
C MET A 225 3.47 -22.38 -2.31
N VAL A 226 2.21 -22.75 -2.52
CA VAL A 226 1.82 -23.93 -3.32
C VAL A 226 1.32 -23.56 -4.70
N GLY A 227 1.10 -22.27 -4.96
CA GLY A 227 0.58 -21.79 -6.23
C GLY A 227 0.02 -20.38 -6.14
N ILE A 228 -0.70 -20.00 -7.18
CA ILE A 228 -1.45 -18.75 -7.27
C ILE A 228 -2.93 -19.08 -7.42
N GLU A 229 -3.76 -18.57 -6.51
CA GLU A 229 -5.21 -18.68 -6.59
C GLU A 229 -5.80 -17.53 -7.42
N ILE A 230 -6.70 -17.88 -8.33
CA ILE A 230 -7.45 -16.93 -9.17
C ILE A 230 -8.89 -16.87 -8.64
N SER A 231 -9.32 -15.66 -8.29
CA SER A 231 -10.61 -15.37 -7.69
C SER A 231 -11.19 -14.07 -8.24
N GLN A 232 -12.47 -13.80 -7.97
CA GLN A 232 -13.20 -12.62 -8.43
C GLN A 232 -13.04 -12.40 -9.95
N ILE A 233 -13.26 -13.47 -10.72
CA ILE A 233 -13.19 -13.41 -12.19
C ILE A 233 -14.36 -12.59 -12.73
N GLU A 234 -14.08 -11.55 -13.52
CA GLU A 234 -15.10 -10.77 -14.23
C GLU A 234 -15.74 -11.62 -15.35
N ALA A 235 -17.05 -11.44 -15.56
CA ALA A 235 -17.76 -12.11 -16.66
C ALA A 235 -17.24 -11.65 -18.03
N ASP A 236 -17.18 -12.57 -18.99
CA ASP A 236 -16.62 -12.37 -20.33
C ASP A 236 -15.13 -11.98 -20.33
N SER A 237 -14.41 -12.23 -19.22
CA SER A 237 -12.98 -11.94 -19.10
C SER A 237 -12.11 -12.91 -19.90
N PHE A 238 -10.84 -12.53 -20.06
CA PHE A 238 -9.81 -13.43 -20.59
C PHE A 238 -9.75 -14.74 -19.79
N TYR A 239 -9.80 -14.67 -18.46
CA TYR A 239 -9.70 -15.84 -17.58
C TYR A 239 -10.85 -16.83 -17.82
N GLU A 240 -12.08 -16.34 -17.97
CA GLU A 240 -13.24 -17.19 -18.27
C GLU A 240 -13.14 -17.82 -19.67
N GLN A 241 -12.71 -17.07 -20.68
CA GLN A 241 -12.57 -17.58 -22.05
C GLN A 241 -11.45 -18.63 -22.21
N VAL A 242 -10.39 -18.56 -21.40
CA VAL A 242 -9.37 -19.63 -21.36
C VAL A 242 -9.78 -20.82 -20.48
N GLY A 243 -10.97 -20.77 -19.87
CA GLY A 243 -11.53 -21.88 -19.10
C GLY A 243 -11.12 -21.94 -17.64
N LEU A 244 -10.55 -20.85 -17.09
CA LEU A 244 -10.32 -20.71 -15.66
C LEU A 244 -11.64 -20.43 -14.94
N SER A 245 -11.70 -20.89 -13.70
CA SER A 245 -12.88 -20.83 -12.85
C SER A 245 -12.55 -20.29 -11.47
N GLU A 246 -13.57 -19.82 -10.75
CA GLU A 246 -13.40 -19.26 -9.42
C GLU A 246 -12.76 -20.27 -8.45
N GLY A 247 -11.67 -19.87 -7.80
CA GLY A 247 -10.94 -20.71 -6.85
C GLY A 247 -9.94 -21.68 -7.51
N ASP A 248 -9.70 -21.54 -8.81
CA ASP A 248 -8.63 -22.26 -9.50
C ASP A 248 -7.26 -21.88 -8.97
N MET A 249 -6.40 -22.89 -8.80
CA MET A 249 -5.03 -22.71 -8.35
C MET A 249 -4.04 -23.05 -9.46
N LEU A 250 -3.29 -22.05 -9.90
CA LEU A 250 -2.19 -22.18 -10.84
C LEU A 250 -0.95 -22.71 -10.12
N THR A 251 -0.45 -23.85 -10.57
CA THR A 251 0.65 -24.57 -9.91
C THR A 251 1.92 -24.60 -10.77
N ASN A 252 1.76 -24.78 -12.09
CA ASN A 252 2.87 -24.74 -13.05
C ASN A 252 2.51 -23.90 -14.27
N ILE A 253 3.53 -23.27 -14.88
CA ILE A 253 3.40 -22.51 -16.12
C ILE A 253 4.62 -22.74 -16.98
N ASN A 254 4.43 -23.21 -18.20
CA ASN A 254 5.52 -23.52 -19.15
C ASN A 254 6.60 -24.43 -18.52
N GLY A 255 6.18 -25.37 -17.66
CA GLY A 255 7.08 -26.27 -16.93
C GLY A 255 7.80 -25.65 -15.72
N ILE A 256 7.47 -24.41 -15.35
CA ILE A 256 8.00 -23.72 -14.17
C ILE A 256 6.98 -23.77 -13.05
N THR A 257 7.38 -24.30 -11.89
CA THR A 257 6.55 -24.33 -10.70
C THR A 257 6.41 -22.96 -10.07
N ILE A 258 5.18 -22.63 -9.67
CA ILE A 258 4.82 -21.35 -9.08
C ILE A 258 4.79 -21.49 -7.55
N ASP A 259 5.95 -21.78 -6.97
CA ASP A 259 6.17 -21.99 -5.53
C ASP A 259 6.83 -20.80 -4.84
N THR A 260 7.12 -19.73 -5.59
CA THR A 260 7.79 -18.54 -5.07
C THR A 260 7.22 -17.25 -5.69
N PRO A 261 7.27 -16.11 -4.99
CA PRO A 261 6.88 -14.82 -5.56
C PRO A 261 7.67 -14.42 -6.81
N ALA A 262 8.89 -14.94 -6.97
CA ALA A 262 9.71 -14.72 -8.16
C ALA A 262 9.13 -15.40 -9.41
N ALA A 263 8.48 -16.56 -9.26
CA ALA A 263 7.81 -17.25 -10.36
C ALA A 263 6.64 -16.42 -10.94
N SER A 264 6.01 -15.58 -10.10
CA SER A 264 4.97 -14.63 -10.52
C SER A 264 5.47 -13.54 -11.48
N GLN A 265 6.77 -13.20 -11.43
CA GLN A 265 7.36 -12.26 -12.39
C GLN A 265 7.50 -12.90 -13.78
N LYS A 266 7.86 -14.19 -13.83
CA LYS A 266 7.94 -14.94 -15.09
C LYS A 266 6.59 -15.09 -15.77
N LEU A 267 5.51 -15.22 -15.00
CA LEU A 267 4.14 -15.15 -15.50
C LEU A 267 3.89 -13.81 -16.21
N LEU A 268 4.22 -12.70 -15.56
CA LEU A 268 4.05 -11.36 -16.12
C LEU A 268 4.85 -11.18 -17.42
N GLU A 269 6.08 -11.67 -17.47
CA GLU A 269 6.91 -11.67 -18.68
C GLU A 269 6.30 -12.51 -19.81
N ALA A 270 5.77 -13.70 -19.51
CA ALA A 270 5.14 -14.56 -20.49
C ALA A 270 3.91 -13.92 -21.15
N PHE A 271 3.06 -13.26 -20.34
CA PHE A 271 1.92 -12.49 -20.85
C PHE A 271 2.36 -11.28 -21.68
N THR A 272 3.35 -10.53 -21.21
CA THR A 272 3.84 -9.32 -21.89
C THR A 272 4.47 -9.64 -23.24
N ASN A 273 5.23 -10.74 -23.32
CA ASN A 273 5.91 -11.17 -24.54
C ASN A 273 5.00 -11.96 -25.50
N GLN A 274 3.71 -12.13 -25.19
CA GLN A 274 2.74 -12.90 -25.99
C GLN A 274 3.24 -14.32 -26.30
N ALA A 275 4.01 -14.91 -25.40
CA ALA A 275 4.50 -16.27 -25.56
C ALA A 275 3.34 -17.27 -25.37
N PRO A 276 3.39 -18.47 -25.99
CA PRO A 276 2.44 -19.53 -25.65
C PRO A 276 2.54 -19.86 -24.16
N ILE A 277 1.39 -20.05 -23.52
CA ILE A 277 1.30 -20.37 -22.09
C ILE A 277 0.61 -21.71 -21.92
N VAL A 278 1.33 -22.68 -21.36
CA VAL A 278 0.80 -23.96 -20.89
C VAL A 278 0.72 -23.87 -19.38
N ALA A 279 -0.49 -23.84 -18.84
CA ALA A 279 -0.72 -23.65 -17.41
C ALA A 279 -1.37 -24.90 -16.79
N GLU A 280 -0.81 -25.38 -15.68
CA GLU A 280 -1.40 -26.46 -14.88
C GLU A 280 -2.18 -25.87 -13.72
N VAL A 281 -3.46 -26.20 -13.69
CA VAL A 281 -4.45 -25.65 -12.79
C VAL A 281 -5.03 -26.76 -11.94
N THR A 282 -5.09 -26.57 -10.64
CA THR A 282 -5.82 -27.43 -9.72
C THR A 282 -7.15 -26.76 -9.40
N GLY A 283 -8.26 -27.40 -9.76
CA GLY A 283 -9.59 -26.87 -9.46
C GLY A 283 -9.92 -26.91 -7.96
N PRO A 284 -11.04 -26.30 -7.52
CA PRO A 284 -11.42 -26.22 -6.10
C PRO A 284 -11.57 -27.59 -5.41
N GLY A 285 -11.88 -28.64 -6.19
CA GLY A 285 -11.98 -30.02 -5.72
C GLY A 285 -10.67 -30.81 -5.73
N GLY A 286 -9.54 -30.19 -6.09
CA GLY A 286 -8.23 -30.84 -6.15
C GLY A 286 -7.90 -31.56 -7.46
N SER A 287 -8.77 -31.48 -8.49
CA SER A 287 -8.52 -32.10 -9.79
C SER A 287 -7.56 -31.25 -10.64
N PRO A 288 -6.40 -31.78 -11.07
CA PRO A 288 -5.49 -31.09 -11.95
C PRO A 288 -6.01 -31.09 -13.40
N ARG A 289 -5.83 -29.97 -14.11
CA ARG A 289 -6.12 -29.78 -15.53
C ARG A 289 -5.06 -28.90 -16.18
N THR A 290 -4.77 -29.15 -17.45
CA THR A 290 -3.85 -28.32 -18.25
C THR A 290 -4.65 -27.41 -19.17
N ILE A 291 -4.33 -26.13 -19.15
CA ILE A 291 -4.90 -25.10 -20.03
C ILE A 291 -3.81 -24.62 -20.97
N ASN A 292 -4.09 -24.68 -22.27
CA ASN A 292 -3.21 -24.18 -23.31
C ASN A 292 -3.75 -22.86 -23.86
N ILE A 293 -2.95 -21.81 -23.75
CA ILE A 293 -3.29 -20.47 -24.18
C ILE A 293 -2.38 -20.12 -25.35
N SER A 294 -2.98 -19.87 -26.52
CA SER A 294 -2.24 -19.51 -27.72
C SER A 294 -1.86 -18.02 -27.71
N PRO A 295 -0.75 -17.63 -28.38
CA PRO A 295 -0.38 -16.22 -28.57
C PRO A 295 -1.51 -15.38 -29.17
N GLU A 296 -2.27 -15.95 -30.10
CA GLU A 296 -3.40 -15.27 -30.77
C GLU A 296 -4.51 -14.90 -29.79
N THR A 297 -4.83 -15.78 -28.83
CA THR A 297 -5.81 -15.50 -27.78
C THR A 297 -5.33 -14.35 -26.89
N ILE A 298 -4.06 -14.35 -26.48
CA ILE A 298 -3.47 -13.28 -25.65
C ILE A 298 -3.51 -11.95 -26.42
N GLN A 299 -3.12 -11.96 -27.69
CA GLN A 299 -3.07 -10.76 -28.52
C GLN A 299 -4.46 -10.17 -28.82
N LYS A 300 -5.45 -11.02 -29.10
CA LYS A 300 -6.84 -10.60 -29.29
C LYS A 300 -7.33 -9.79 -28.09
N PHE A 301 -7.13 -10.33 -26.89
CA PHE A 301 -7.58 -9.71 -25.65
C PHE A 301 -6.79 -8.48 -25.23
N MET A 302 -5.48 -8.44 -25.52
CA MET A 302 -4.69 -7.21 -25.33
C MET A 302 -5.17 -6.07 -26.24
N THR A 303 -5.72 -6.40 -27.42
CA THR A 303 -6.19 -5.41 -28.40
C THR A 303 -7.63 -4.95 -28.11
N GLU A 304 -8.51 -5.86 -27.68
CA GLU A 304 -9.89 -5.54 -27.28
C GLU A 304 -9.97 -4.73 -25.98
N ALA A 305 -8.94 -4.79 -25.15
CA ALA A 305 -8.88 -4.05 -23.88
C ALA A 305 -8.38 -2.60 -23.99
N ASN A 306 -8.09 -2.13 -25.21
CA ASN A 306 -7.55 -0.80 -25.52
C ASN A 306 -8.62 0.10 -26.16
#